data_AF-A0AA36GSY0-F1
#
_entry.id   AF-A0AA36GSY0-F1
#
_cell.length_a   1.000
_cell.length_b   1.000
_cell.length_c   1.000
_cell.angle_alpha   90.00
_cell.angle_beta   90.00
_cell.angle_gamma   90.00
#
_symmetry.space_group_name_H-M   'P 1'
#
loop_
_entity.id
_entity.type
_entity.pdbx_description
1 polymer ?
#
loop_
_entity_poly.entity_id
_entity_poly.type
_entity_poly.pdbx_seq_one_letter_code
_entity_poly.pdbx_strand_id
1 'polypeptide(L)'
;MDLCVESNGEWTVDKLTAIALPSIEGENNYDIYVATYTFHFRRSSAFYIILIIIPSFVLTFLCVLGLFWSRFDQTDYLEKLGLGFAAILAMCTILEIAEESVPKTRQLPLLSIYIMINLLLLTVAISIVVIASKTCSLSFNSVLSKRWLRRFDLNLCARFRIICLVLFPLAVIANLLALVTNV
;
A
#
# COMPACT_ATOMS: atom_id res chain seq x y z
N MET A 1 38.14 -20.53 11.68
CA MET A 1 37.17 -21.62 11.89
C MET A 1 35.84 -21.09 11.40
N ASP A 2 35.43 -21.50 10.20
CA ASP A 2 34.17 -21.08 9.60
C ASP A 2 33.06 -21.90 10.26
N LEU A 3 32.41 -21.30 11.26
CA LEU A 3 31.17 -21.84 11.80
C LEU A 3 30.11 -21.71 10.72
N CYS A 4 29.68 -22.83 10.14
CA CYS A 4 28.52 -22.89 9.26
C CYS A 4 27.28 -22.55 10.09
N VAL A 5 26.95 -21.26 10.17
CA VAL A 5 25.70 -20.80 10.78
C VAL A 5 24.59 -21.08 9.78
N GLU A 6 23.73 -22.05 10.09
CA GLU A 6 22.53 -22.31 9.30
C GLU A 6 21.67 -21.04 9.22
N SER A 7 21.33 -20.64 8.00
CA SER A 7 20.39 -19.55 7.77
C SER A 7 18.96 -20.08 7.84
N ASN A 8 18.13 -19.45 8.66
CA ASN A 8 16.70 -19.79 8.81
C ASN A 8 15.80 -19.19 7.73
N GLY A 9 16.33 -18.89 6.53
CA GLY A 9 15.57 -18.38 5.38
C GLY A 9 15.14 -16.90 5.47
N GLU A 10 14.86 -16.38 6.66
CA GLU A 10 14.55 -14.95 6.88
C GLU A 10 15.82 -14.13 7.18
N TRP A 11 16.76 -14.74 7.90
CA TRP A 11 17.99 -14.10 8.35
C TRP A 11 19.21 -14.88 7.89
N THR A 12 20.09 -14.20 7.19
CA THR A 12 21.40 -14.71 6.76
C THR A 12 22.48 -13.99 7.54
N VAL A 13 23.43 -14.74 8.11
CA VAL A 13 24.64 -14.16 8.72
C VAL A 13 25.62 -13.84 7.59
N ASP A 14 25.85 -12.56 7.36
CA ASP A 14 26.68 -12.06 6.27
C ASP A 14 28.16 -12.02 6.68
N LYS A 15 28.44 -11.64 7.94
CA LYS A 15 29.80 -11.59 8.47
C LYS A 15 29.82 -11.77 9.98
N LEU A 16 30.78 -12.54 10.47
CA LEU A 16 31.08 -12.68 11.89
C LEU A 16 32.51 -12.20 12.13
N THR A 17 32.68 -11.18 12.98
CA THR A 17 34.01 -10.69 13.38
C THR A 17 34.15 -10.82 14.89
N ALA A 18 35.19 -11.53 15.31
CA ALA A 18 35.59 -11.65 16.71
C ALA A 18 36.91 -10.89 16.91
N ILE A 19 36.90 -9.91 17.80
CA ILE A 19 38.08 -9.12 18.15
C ILE A 19 38.31 -9.27 19.64
N ALA A 20 39.45 -9.85 20.03
CA ALA A 20 39.91 -9.81 21.41
C ALA A 20 40.61 -8.47 21.64
N LEU A 21 40.10 -7.68 22.57
CA LEU A 21 40.73 -6.44 22.99
C LEU A 21 41.92 -6.78 23.92
N PRO A 22 43.02 -6.00 23.82
CA PRO A 22 44.13 -6.13 24.76
C PRO A 22 43.65 -5.86 26.20
N SER A 23 44.33 -6.47 27.17
CA SER A 23 43.98 -6.33 28.59
C SER A 23 43.96 -4.86 29.00
N ILE A 24 42.87 -4.44 29.64
CA ILE A 24 42.74 -3.12 30.23
C ILE A 24 43.14 -3.25 31.70
N GLU A 25 44.16 -2.52 32.15
CA GLU A 25 44.52 -2.44 33.57
C GLU A 25 43.38 -1.76 34.34
N GLY A 26 42.69 -2.53 35.18
CA GLY A 26 41.66 -2.02 36.07
C GLY A 26 42.25 -1.25 37.25
N GLU A 27 41.45 -0.34 37.83
CA GLU A 27 41.84 0.57 38.92
C GLU A 27 42.43 -0.13 40.17
N ASN A 28 42.22 -1.44 40.35
CA ASN A 28 42.78 -2.23 41.46
C ASN A 28 43.79 -3.31 41.02
N ASN A 29 44.57 -3.07 39.95
CA ASN A 29 45.65 -3.97 39.51
C ASN A 29 45.16 -5.39 39.12
N TYR A 30 44.04 -5.44 38.40
CA TYR A 30 43.50 -6.66 37.79
C TYR A 30 43.39 -6.46 36.28
N ASP A 31 43.85 -7.45 35.51
CA ASP A 31 43.75 -7.44 34.05
C ASP A 31 42.34 -7.84 33.60
N ILE A 32 41.68 -6.94 32.87
CA ILE A 32 40.37 -7.23 32.27
C ILE A 32 40.57 -7.64 30.82
N TYR A 33 40.21 -8.87 30.48
CA TYR A 33 40.18 -9.36 29.10
C TYR A 33 38.77 -9.19 28.53
N VAL A 34 38.65 -8.43 27.44
CA VAL A 34 37.36 -8.21 26.77
C VAL A 34 37.44 -8.80 25.36
N ALA A 35 36.48 -9.65 25.01
CA ALA A 35 36.32 -10.13 23.64
C ALA A 35 35.00 -9.60 23.07
N THR A 36 35.06 -8.94 21.92
CA THR A 36 33.89 -8.40 21.21
C THR A 36 33.57 -9.28 20.01
N TYR A 37 32.34 -9.79 19.98
CA TYR A 37 31.80 -10.54 18.85
C TYR A 37 30.76 -9.68 18.13
N THR A 38 30.99 -9.35 16.87
CA THR A 38 30.07 -8.60 16.03
C THR A 38 29.49 -9.52 14.97
N PHE A 39 28.16 -9.62 14.97
CA PHE A 39 27.39 -10.39 14.00
C PHE A 39 26.68 -9.44 13.04
N HIS A 40 26.97 -9.55 11.75
CA HIS A 40 26.26 -8.84 10.70
C HIS A 40 25.15 -9.75 10.16
N PHE A 41 23.91 -9.39 10.46
CA PHE A 41 22.72 -10.07 9.96
C PHE A 41 22.10 -9.30 8.79
N ARG A 42 21.71 -10.02 7.75
CA ARG A 42 20.95 -9.50 6.61
C ARG A 42 19.56 -10.14 6.62
N ARG A 43 18.51 -9.33 6.62
CA ARG A 43 17.10 -9.77 6.57
C ARG A 43 16.63 -9.83 5.12
N SER A 44 16.00 -10.93 4.71
CA SER A 44 15.31 -11.04 3.42
C SER A 44 13.86 -10.53 3.55
N SER A 45 13.67 -9.20 3.44
CA SER A 45 12.34 -8.57 3.57
C SER A 45 11.46 -8.69 2.32
N ALA A 46 12.01 -9.16 1.20
CA ALA A 46 11.33 -9.21 -0.10
C ALA A 46 10.04 -10.04 -0.06
N PHE A 47 10.02 -11.14 0.71
CA PHE A 47 8.83 -11.98 0.84
C PHE A 47 7.65 -11.22 1.47
N TYR A 48 7.88 -10.54 2.60
CA TYR A 48 6.87 -9.74 3.28
C TYR A 48 6.38 -8.57 2.42
N ILE A 49 7.31 -7.95 1.68
CA ILE A 49 6.99 -6.85 0.76
C ILE A 49 6.05 -7.31 -0.36
N ILE A 50 6.36 -8.45 -1.01
CA ILE A 50 5.51 -9.03 -2.06
C ILE A 50 4.12 -9.41 -1.50
N LEU A 51 4.08 -9.94 -0.29
CA LEU A 51 2.85 -10.35 0.40
C LEU A 51 1.95 -9.16 0.75
N ILE A 52 2.49 -7.94 0.83
CA ILE A 52 1.73 -6.69 1.01
C ILE A 52 1.34 -6.07 -0.34
N ILE A 53 2.24 -6.10 -1.33
CA ILE A 53 2.03 -5.46 -2.64
C ILE A 53 0.91 -6.13 -3.42
N ILE A 54 0.88 -7.48 -3.46
CA ILE A 54 -0.12 -8.23 -4.23
C ILE A 54 -1.55 -7.96 -3.73
N PRO A 55 -1.89 -8.14 -2.43
CA PRO A 55 -3.23 -7.82 -1.95
C PRO A 55 -3.52 -6.32 -2.09
N SER A 56 -2.51 -5.45 -1.95
CA SER A 56 -2.67 -4.01 -2.18
C SER A 56 -3.15 -3.70 -3.61
N PHE A 57 -2.54 -4.33 -4.59
CA PHE A 57 -2.91 -4.17 -5.99
C PHE A 57 -4.32 -4.71 -6.30
N VAL A 58 -4.62 -5.91 -5.82
CA VAL A 58 -5.90 -6.58 -6.06
C VAL A 58 -7.06 -5.78 -5.47
N LEU A 59 -6.91 -5.27 -4.24
CA LEU A 59 -7.99 -4.55 -3.56
C LEU A 59 -8.20 -3.14 -4.15
N THR A 60 -7.14 -2.42 -4.57
CA THR A 60 -7.33 -1.16 -5.32
C THR A 60 -8.03 -1.41 -6.65
N PHE A 61 -7.68 -2.49 -7.36
CA PHE A 61 -8.34 -2.89 -8.60
C PHE A 61 -9.82 -3.25 -8.37
N LEU A 62 -10.12 -4.06 -7.35
CA LEU A 62 -11.49 -4.43 -6.99
C LEU A 62 -12.33 -3.24 -6.52
N CYS A 63 -11.74 -2.27 -5.79
CA CYS A 63 -12.43 -1.03 -5.43
C CYS A 63 -12.79 -0.21 -6.67
N VAL A 64 -11.85 -0.02 -7.61
CA VAL A 64 -12.14 0.70 -8.86
C VAL A 64 -13.21 -0.05 -9.66
N LEU A 65 -13.07 -1.36 -9.84
CA LEU A 65 -14.08 -2.16 -10.53
C LEU A 65 -15.44 -2.10 -9.82
N GLY A 66 -15.51 -2.26 -8.50
CA GLY A 66 -16.76 -2.21 -7.75
C GLY A 66 -17.47 -0.85 -7.86
N LEU A 67 -16.70 0.25 -7.81
CA LEU A 67 -17.23 1.61 -7.91
C LEU A 67 -17.72 1.96 -9.33
N PHE A 68 -17.06 1.46 -10.37
CA PHE A 68 -17.40 1.79 -11.76
C PHE A 68 -18.28 0.76 -12.48
N TRP A 69 -18.15 -0.53 -12.18
CA TRP A 69 -18.92 -1.63 -12.79
C TRP A 69 -20.36 -1.66 -12.28
N SER A 70 -20.60 -1.24 -11.04
CA SER A 70 -21.95 -1.19 -10.50
C SER A 70 -22.74 -0.08 -11.17
N ARG A 71 -23.76 -0.47 -11.96
CA ARG A 71 -24.67 0.44 -12.65
C ARG A 71 -25.27 1.39 -11.62
N PHE A 72 -25.19 2.68 -11.85
CA PHE A 72 -25.63 3.69 -10.91
C PHE A 72 -27.15 3.83 -10.93
N ASP A 73 -27.84 2.85 -10.33
CA ASP A 73 -29.22 3.06 -9.91
C ASP A 73 -29.22 3.76 -8.55
N GLN A 74 -30.11 4.75 -8.40
CA GLN A 74 -30.15 5.68 -7.26
C GLN A 74 -30.43 5.00 -5.91
N THR A 75 -30.89 3.75 -5.90
CA THR A 75 -31.29 3.01 -4.69
C THR A 75 -30.14 2.35 -3.94
N ASP A 76 -29.02 2.04 -4.62
CA ASP A 76 -28.03 1.09 -4.08
C ASP A 76 -26.69 1.77 -3.73
N TYR A 77 -26.68 3.10 -3.55
CA TYR A 77 -25.43 3.84 -3.30
C TYR A 77 -24.77 3.44 -1.98
N LEU A 78 -25.56 3.16 -0.95
CA LEU A 78 -25.11 2.72 0.38
C LEU A 78 -24.45 1.34 0.32
N GLU A 79 -25.00 0.42 -0.47
CA GLU A 79 -24.46 -0.93 -0.68
C GLU A 79 -23.11 -0.88 -1.42
N LYS A 80 -23.00 0.01 -2.42
CA LYS A 80 -21.75 0.24 -3.17
C LYS A 80 -20.65 0.87 -2.32
N LEU A 81 -21.00 1.84 -1.48
CA LEU A 81 -20.08 2.40 -0.51
C LEU A 81 -19.67 1.35 0.54
N GLY A 82 -20.61 0.50 0.99
CA GLY A 82 -20.34 -0.59 1.92
C GLY A 82 -19.31 -1.60 1.40
N LEU A 83 -19.42 -2.01 0.13
CA LEU A 83 -18.42 -2.89 -0.52
C LEU A 83 -17.03 -2.23 -0.59
N GLY A 84 -16.95 -0.95 -0.92
CA GLY A 84 -15.69 -0.19 -0.94
C GLY A 84 -15.08 -0.02 0.45
N PHE A 85 -15.89 0.30 1.46
CA PHE A 85 -15.42 0.40 2.85
C PHE A 85 -14.98 -0.95 3.42
N ALA A 86 -15.69 -2.03 3.13
CA ALA A 86 -15.29 -3.38 3.55
C ALA A 86 -13.92 -3.77 2.94
N ALA A 87 -13.68 -3.42 1.67
CA ALA A 87 -12.38 -3.63 1.02
C ALA A 87 -11.27 -2.77 1.64
N ILE A 88 -11.54 -1.50 1.99
CA ILE A 88 -10.58 -0.64 2.71
C ILE A 88 -10.27 -1.22 4.09
N LEU A 89 -11.28 -1.67 4.83
CA LEU A 89 -11.10 -2.25 6.16
C LEU A 89 -10.28 -3.55 6.10
N ALA A 90 -10.55 -4.44 5.15
CA ALA A 90 -9.76 -5.66 4.93
C ALA A 90 -8.30 -5.37 4.53
N MET A 91 -8.05 -4.28 3.80
CA MET A 91 -6.70 -3.80 3.52
C MET A 91 -5.98 -3.27 4.76
N CYS A 92 -6.67 -2.41 5.53
CA CYS A 92 -6.10 -1.80 6.72
C CYS A 92 -5.67 -2.86 7.72
N THR A 93 -6.44 -3.95 7.90
CA THR A 93 -6.05 -5.04 8.80
C THR A 93 -4.81 -5.78 8.31
N ILE A 94 -4.68 -6.06 7.01
CA ILE A 94 -3.48 -6.68 6.43
C ILE A 94 -2.26 -5.77 6.61
N LEU A 95 -2.43 -4.46 6.41
CA LEU A 95 -1.37 -3.46 6.58
C LEU A 95 -0.99 -3.25 8.05
N GLU A 96 -1.94 -3.33 8.97
CA GLU A 96 -1.73 -3.23 10.41
C GLU A 96 -0.89 -4.41 10.91
N ILE A 97 -1.23 -5.63 10.49
CA ILE A 97 -0.43 -6.84 10.75
C ILE A 97 0.99 -6.68 10.17
N ALA A 98 1.12 -6.09 8.98
CA ALA A 98 2.41 -5.84 8.36
C ALA A 98 3.23 -4.78 9.10
N GLU A 99 2.61 -3.68 9.56
CA GLU A 99 3.29 -2.63 10.32
C GLU A 99 3.81 -3.16 11.65
N GLU A 100 3.03 -4.00 12.35
CA GLU A 100 3.48 -4.64 13.60
C GLU A 100 4.73 -5.51 13.41
N SER A 101 4.92 -6.08 12.22
CA SER A 101 6.08 -6.92 11.89
C SER A 101 7.33 -6.13 11.44
N VAL A 102 7.17 -4.86 11.06
CA VAL A 102 8.25 -4.02 10.52
C VAL A 102 8.72 -3.01 11.57
N PRO A 103 10.01 -2.99 11.95
CA PRO A 103 10.51 -2.00 12.89
C PRO A 103 10.38 -0.59 12.31
N LYS A 104 9.85 0.35 13.12
CA LYS A 104 9.69 1.76 12.72
C LYS A 104 11.06 2.41 12.51
N THR A 105 11.51 2.50 11.25
CA THR A 105 12.78 3.14 10.87
C THR A 105 12.61 4.65 10.68
N ARG A 106 13.64 5.44 11.01
CA ARG A 106 13.65 6.90 10.80
C ARG A 106 13.68 7.32 9.32
N GLN A 107 14.08 6.42 8.43
CA GLN A 107 14.02 6.63 6.99
C GLN A 107 12.73 6.00 6.47
N LEU A 108 11.97 6.79 5.70
CA LEU A 108 10.79 6.32 4.98
C LEU A 108 11.23 5.33 3.91
N PRO A 109 10.92 4.02 4.02
CA PRO A 109 11.26 3.07 2.97
C PRO A 109 10.50 3.41 1.68
N LEU A 110 11.06 3.06 0.51
CA LEU A 110 10.38 3.22 -0.79
C LEU A 110 8.95 2.61 -0.79
N LEU A 111 8.74 1.56 0.01
CA LEU A 111 7.44 0.92 0.24
C LEU A 111 6.41 1.87 0.87
N SER A 112 6.79 2.72 1.83
CA SER A 112 5.83 3.61 2.50
C SER A 112 5.36 4.72 1.56
N ILE A 113 6.23 5.17 0.65
CA ILE A 113 5.88 6.13 -0.41
C ILE A 113 4.87 5.49 -1.39
N TYR A 114 5.09 4.24 -1.80
CA TYR A 114 4.14 3.51 -2.66
C TYR A 114 2.74 3.40 -2.02
N ILE A 115 2.68 3.00 -0.74
CA ILE A 115 1.41 2.86 -0.01
C ILE A 115 0.71 4.22 0.13
N MET A 116 1.47 5.30 0.43
CA MET A 116 0.91 6.65 0.49
C MET A 116 0.29 7.10 -0.84
N ILE A 117 0.95 6.85 -1.96
CA ILE A 117 0.43 7.19 -3.29
C ILE A 117 -0.83 6.37 -3.60
N ASN A 118 -0.86 5.08 -3.26
CA ASN A 118 -2.05 4.24 -3.46
C ASN A 118 -3.24 4.69 -2.60
N LEU A 119 -3.00 5.08 -1.34
CA LEU A 119 -4.05 5.63 -0.47
C LEU A 119 -4.58 6.97 -1.01
N LEU A 120 -3.71 7.84 -1.51
CA LEU A 120 -4.12 9.09 -2.16
C LEU A 120 -4.96 8.82 -3.42
N LEU A 121 -4.55 7.89 -4.29
CA LEU A 121 -5.32 7.52 -5.48
C LEU A 121 -6.71 6.96 -5.10
N LEU A 122 -6.77 6.12 -4.07
CA LEU A 122 -8.02 5.54 -3.59
C LEU A 122 -8.98 6.60 -3.02
N THR A 123 -8.48 7.52 -2.21
CA THR A 123 -9.29 8.62 -1.67
C THR A 123 -9.82 9.53 -2.77
N VAL A 124 -8.98 9.92 -3.74
CA VAL A 124 -9.41 10.73 -4.89
C VAL A 124 -10.47 9.98 -5.72
N ALA A 125 -10.30 8.68 -5.95
CA ALA A 125 -11.28 7.87 -6.68
C ALA A 125 -12.65 7.86 -5.97
N ILE A 126 -12.68 7.66 -4.65
CA ILE A 126 -13.91 7.67 -3.85
C ILE A 126 -14.54 9.06 -3.86
N SER A 127 -13.75 10.13 -3.69
CA SER A 127 -14.25 11.51 -3.75
C SER A 127 -14.91 11.83 -5.09
N ILE A 128 -14.30 11.42 -6.21
CA ILE A 128 -14.89 11.61 -7.55
C ILE A 128 -16.23 10.89 -7.68
N VAL A 129 -16.35 9.65 -7.17
CA VAL A 129 -17.60 8.88 -7.20
C VAL A 129 -18.70 9.54 -6.37
N VAL A 130 -18.36 10.05 -5.18
CA VAL A 130 -19.32 10.77 -4.31
C VAL A 130 -19.79 12.07 -4.96
N ILE A 131 -18.88 12.84 -5.53
CA ILE A 131 -19.21 14.10 -6.22
C ILE A 131 -20.07 13.81 -7.46
N ALA A 132 -19.68 12.83 -8.28
CA ALA A 132 -20.44 12.43 -9.46
C ALA A 132 -21.86 11.96 -9.09
N SER A 133 -22.01 11.23 -7.98
CA SER A 133 -23.31 10.83 -7.43
C SER A 133 -24.19 12.02 -7.09
N LYS A 134 -23.63 12.98 -6.33
CA LYS A 134 -24.34 14.17 -5.86
C LYS A 134 -24.71 15.13 -7.00
N THR A 135 -23.81 15.31 -7.97
CA THR A 135 -24.07 16.13 -9.16
C THR A 135 -25.15 15.50 -10.04
N CYS A 136 -25.15 14.17 -10.19
CA CYS A 136 -26.19 13.46 -10.93
C CYS A 136 -27.57 13.59 -10.25
N SER A 137 -27.64 13.57 -8.91
CA SER A 137 -28.90 13.78 -8.18
C SER A 137 -29.42 15.23 -8.28
N LEU A 138 -28.52 16.21 -8.28
CA LEU A 138 -28.88 17.63 -8.40
C LEU A 138 -29.31 17.98 -9.83
N SER A 139 -28.63 17.45 -10.86
CA SER A 139 -29.03 17.58 -12.27
C SER A 139 -30.40 16.94 -12.53
N PHE A 140 -30.67 15.76 -11.96
CA PHE A 140 -31.96 15.08 -12.11
C PHE A 140 -33.14 15.88 -11.51
N ASN A 141 -32.96 16.47 -10.32
CA ASN A 141 -34.03 17.24 -9.67
C ASN A 141 -34.26 18.63 -10.27
N SER A 142 -33.21 19.29 -10.78
CA SER A 142 -33.34 20.64 -11.36
C SER A 142 -33.75 20.64 -12.85
N VAL A 143 -33.58 19.53 -13.57
CA VAL A 143 -33.75 19.46 -15.04
C VAL A 143 -34.94 18.56 -15.46
N LEU A 144 -36.02 18.56 -14.68
CA LEU A 144 -37.30 17.89 -15.01
C LEU A 144 -38.03 18.44 -16.28
N SER A 145 -37.39 19.32 -17.06
CA SER A 145 -38.04 20.06 -18.15
C SER A 145 -37.74 19.55 -19.58
N LYS A 146 -36.58 18.96 -19.91
CA LYS A 146 -36.22 18.68 -21.33
C LYS A 146 -35.49 17.36 -21.57
N ARG A 147 -36.14 16.46 -22.34
CA ARG A 147 -35.64 15.12 -22.74
C ARG A 147 -34.30 15.11 -23.50
N TRP A 148 -33.94 16.20 -24.19
CA TRP A 148 -32.71 16.27 -25.00
C TRP A 148 -31.45 16.50 -24.15
N LEU A 149 -31.55 17.34 -23.10
CA LEU A 149 -30.48 17.57 -22.12
C LEU A 149 -30.14 16.30 -21.33
N ARG A 150 -31.14 15.47 -21.04
CA ARG A 150 -30.97 14.17 -20.36
C ARG A 150 -30.05 13.21 -21.12
N ARG A 151 -30.12 13.16 -22.47
CA ARG A 151 -29.25 12.29 -23.28
C ARG A 151 -27.81 12.78 -23.35
N PHE A 152 -27.60 14.10 -23.35
CA PHE A 152 -26.26 14.69 -23.45
C PHE A 152 -25.47 14.52 -22.13
N ASP A 153 -26.14 14.77 -20.99
CA ASP A 153 -25.53 14.66 -19.66
C ASP A 153 -25.18 13.21 -19.28
N LEU A 154 -26.05 12.25 -19.64
CA LEU A 154 -25.80 10.81 -19.43
C LEU A 154 -24.61 10.30 -20.25
N ASN A 155 -24.43 10.76 -21.48
CA ASN A 155 -23.36 10.29 -22.36
C ASN A 155 -22.00 10.85 -21.95
N LEU A 156 -21.96 12.10 -21.44
CA LEU A 156 -20.75 12.70 -20.90
C LEU A 156 -20.34 12.06 -19.57
N CYS A 157 -21.31 11.80 -18.68
CA CYS A 157 -21.07 11.12 -17.40
C CYS A 157 -20.61 9.66 -17.60
N ALA A 158 -21.17 8.96 -18.59
CA ALA A 158 -20.73 7.62 -18.98
C ALA A 158 -19.30 7.62 -19.56
N ARG A 159 -18.96 8.59 -20.42
CA ARG A 159 -17.59 8.72 -20.95
C ARG A 159 -16.58 9.07 -19.87
N PHE A 160 -16.92 9.99 -18.96
CA PHE A 160 -16.07 10.36 -17.83
C PHE A 160 -15.81 9.16 -16.91
N ARG A 161 -16.84 8.35 -16.62
CA ARG A 161 -16.69 7.10 -15.87
C ARG A 161 -15.73 6.12 -16.53
N ILE A 162 -15.85 5.90 -17.83
CA ILE A 162 -14.95 4.98 -18.56
C ILE A 162 -13.51 5.49 -18.53
N ILE A 163 -13.32 6.81 -18.69
CA ILE A 163 -11.99 7.43 -18.62
C ILE A 163 -11.39 7.24 -17.23
N CYS A 164 -12.13 7.49 -16.15
CA CYS A 164 -11.66 7.26 -14.78
C CYS A 164 -11.40 5.78 -14.48
N LEU A 165 -12.26 4.88 -14.97
CA LEU A 165 -12.09 3.42 -14.83
C LEU A 165 -10.78 2.95 -15.47
N VAL A 166 -10.33 3.57 -16.55
CA VAL A 166 -9.05 3.21 -17.20
C VAL A 166 -7.86 3.96 -16.57
N LEU A 167 -8.03 5.23 -16.21
CA LEU A 167 -6.95 6.07 -15.69
C LEU A 167 -6.46 5.66 -14.29
N PHE A 168 -7.37 5.37 -13.37
CA PHE A 168 -6.99 5.03 -11.99
C PHE A 168 -6.20 3.71 -11.91
N PRO A 169 -6.61 2.61 -12.57
CA PRO A 169 -5.81 1.39 -12.63
C PRO A 169 -4.47 1.60 -13.33
N LEU A 170 -4.41 2.40 -14.40
CA LEU A 170 -3.15 2.74 -15.06
C LEU A 170 -2.19 3.49 -14.12
N ALA A 171 -2.70 4.42 -13.32
CA ALA A 171 -1.89 5.13 -12.32
C ALA A 171 -1.35 4.19 -11.24
N VAL A 172 -2.16 3.21 -10.80
CA VAL A 172 -1.74 2.18 -9.83
C VAL A 172 -0.69 1.25 -10.44
N ILE A 173 -0.87 0.83 -11.69
CA ILE A 173 0.12 0.00 -12.42
C ILE A 173 1.43 0.77 -12.62
N ALA A 174 1.37 2.06 -12.95
CA ALA A 174 2.56 2.90 -13.09
C ALA A 174 3.30 3.06 -11.76
N ASN A 175 2.58 3.23 -10.65
CA ASN A 175 3.16 3.29 -9.31
C ASN A 175 3.81 1.97 -8.89
N LEU A 176 3.19 0.84 -9.23
CA LEU A 176 3.74 -0.50 -9.02
C LEU A 176 5.03 -0.71 -9.84
N LEU A 177 5.02 -0.35 -11.13
CA LEU A 177 6.19 -0.42 -11.99
C LEU A 177 7.33 0.47 -11.45
N ALA A 178 7.01 1.69 -11.03
CA ALA A 178 8.00 2.61 -10.44
C ALA A 178 8.65 2.02 -9.17
N LEU A 179 7.87 1.33 -8.32
CA LEU A 179 8.42 0.64 -7.17
C LEU A 179 9.35 -0.52 -7.59
N VAL A 180 8.91 -1.37 -8.52
CA VAL A 180 9.70 -2.53 -9.00
C VAL A 180 10.99 -2.10 -9.69
N THR A 181 11.01 -0.94 -10.37
CA THR A 181 12.22 -0.41 -11.02
C THR A 181 13.20 0.26 -10.07
N ASN A 182 12.76 0.68 -8.87
CA ASN A 182 13.57 1.42 -7.89
C ASN A 182 13.91 0.59 -6.63
N VAL A 183 13.51 -0.68 -6.58
CA VAL A 183 13.84 -1.67 -5.55
C VAL A 183 14.98 -2.56 -6.04
#